data_AF-A0AAU6Y6U4-F1
#
_entry.id   AF-A0AAU6Y6U4-F1
#
_cell.length_a   1.000
_cell.length_b   1.000
_cell.length_c   1.000
_cell.angle_alpha   90.00
_cell.angle_beta   90.00
_cell.angle_gamma   90.00
#
_symmetry.space_group_name_H-M   'P 1'
#
loop_
_entity.id
_entity.type
_entity.pdbx_description
1 polymer ?
#
loop_
_entity_poly.entity_id
_entity_poly.type
_entity_poly.pdbx_seq_one_letter_code
_entity_poly.pdbx_strand_id
1 'polypeptide(L)'
;MAQTIYKVNKNKAFNKVTPEGFEPVFKQVLAAKKSKLKNPVLITTFYEQNGYDPALVLDHMAGEDLKTLATYLKRSGEHGLDPKMFQADEVNNLVNKFYSKDAIKTTEEAYQNMAELEVLLANSLINYTNALQYGVISPRKIYARYFTKTLRPDSVSMSKVFGIADMKHFLDSIQPKNPQYIALQKALMSNVQVPGKTPEETDRILKVNLERLRWKNKPTEKKFVLVNIPDYRLDVVENGKSVMNMKVCVGEGRNIDRADNLVEYDESDKVDRPFSRETPQLNSMIYSVQVNPVWNIPKSIASKEIMVRAAQDPYYLANNNIDAYKGGQVVEDPETIDWASANKDEYDFKQRPGDDNALGKIKFLFKNNSSVYLHDTPAKLAFDKPMRAVSHGCVRVERPLDLAHALFGDGNKFQTIKTDMGMDNPNPEDIQLPNKVGVYLTYMTCWLDETGTLQFRPDVYGLDIVLFAHMNKYLTA
;
A
#
# COMPACT_ATOMS: atom_id res chain seq x y z
N MET A 1 26.16 -38.44 -0.76
CA MET A 1 25.02 -38.08 -1.64
C MET A 1 24.17 -39.31 -2.04
N ALA A 2 24.62 -40.20 -2.94
CA ALA A 2 23.86 -41.38 -3.41
C ALA A 2 23.13 -42.20 -2.33
N GLN A 3 23.85 -42.64 -1.29
CA GLN A 3 23.26 -43.48 -0.23
C GLN A 3 22.13 -42.76 0.52
N THR A 4 22.28 -41.45 0.77
CA THR A 4 21.28 -40.63 1.47
C THR A 4 20.02 -40.53 0.63
N ILE A 5 20.16 -40.22 -0.67
CA ILE A 5 19.01 -40.09 -1.59
C ILE A 5 18.30 -41.43 -1.77
N TYR A 6 19.06 -42.51 -2.02
CA TYR A 6 18.50 -43.84 -2.20
C TYR A 6 17.75 -44.34 -0.95
N LYS A 7 18.24 -44.02 0.26
CA LYS A 7 17.54 -44.36 1.51
C LYS A 7 16.13 -43.79 1.55
N VAL A 8 15.93 -42.60 0.97
CA VAL A 8 14.67 -41.88 0.94
C VAL A 8 13.76 -42.39 -0.19
N ASN A 9 14.18 -42.29 -1.46
CA ASN A 9 13.30 -42.55 -2.60
C ASN A 9 13.25 -44.02 -3.06
N LYS A 10 14.21 -44.85 -2.62
CA LYS A 10 14.40 -46.25 -3.05
C LYS A 10 14.55 -46.43 -4.57
N ASN A 11 14.89 -45.37 -5.30
CA ASN A 11 15.05 -45.39 -6.75
C ASN A 11 16.51 -45.69 -7.12
N LYS A 12 16.74 -46.79 -7.84
CA LYS A 12 18.07 -47.28 -8.21
C LYS A 12 18.87 -46.31 -9.10
N ALA A 13 18.20 -45.42 -9.82
CA ALA A 13 18.85 -44.41 -10.66
C ALA A 13 19.78 -43.48 -9.85
N PHE A 14 19.53 -43.32 -8.55
CA PHE A 14 20.33 -42.45 -7.66
C PHE A 14 21.54 -43.17 -7.02
N ASN A 15 21.72 -44.47 -7.25
CA ASN A 15 22.79 -45.25 -6.60
C ASN A 15 24.21 -44.81 -6.96
N LYS A 16 24.36 -44.08 -8.08
CA LYS A 16 25.65 -43.61 -8.61
C LYS A 16 25.78 -42.08 -8.58
N VAL A 17 24.83 -41.39 -7.95
CA VAL A 17 24.83 -39.92 -7.89
C VAL A 17 25.88 -39.41 -6.90
N THR A 18 26.88 -38.69 -7.41
CA THR A 18 27.96 -38.07 -6.62
C THR A 18 27.97 -36.55 -6.77
N PRO A 19 28.54 -35.81 -5.80
CA PRO A 19 28.70 -34.35 -5.93
C PRO A 19 29.44 -33.95 -7.22
N GLU A 20 30.51 -34.66 -7.58
CA GLU A 20 31.34 -34.37 -8.74
C GLU A 20 30.59 -34.58 -10.07
N GLY A 21 29.66 -35.54 -10.10
CA GLY A 21 28.77 -35.75 -11.25
C GLY A 21 27.60 -34.77 -11.29
N PHE A 22 27.15 -34.28 -10.13
CA PHE A 22 26.04 -33.33 -10.02
C PHE A 22 26.43 -31.92 -10.43
N GLU A 23 27.57 -31.41 -9.96
CA GLU A 23 28.04 -30.05 -10.18
C GLU A 23 27.98 -29.58 -11.65
N PRO A 24 28.54 -30.30 -12.66
CA PRO A 24 28.49 -29.85 -14.05
C PRO A 24 27.06 -29.79 -14.61
N VAL A 25 26.20 -30.74 -14.23
CA VAL A 25 24.79 -30.77 -14.64
C VAL A 25 24.03 -29.61 -13.99
N PHE A 26 24.27 -29.36 -12.70
CA PHE A 26 23.64 -28.26 -11.98
C PHE A 26 24.03 -26.89 -12.54
N LYS A 27 25.32 -26.66 -12.83
CA LYS A 27 25.78 -25.44 -13.51
C LYS A 27 25.06 -25.20 -14.83
N GLN A 28 24.90 -26.25 -15.65
CA GLN A 28 24.19 -26.16 -16.93
C GLN A 28 22.72 -25.81 -16.73
N VAL A 29 22.03 -26.48 -15.80
CA VAL A 29 20.61 -26.22 -15.49
C VAL A 29 20.41 -24.82 -14.93
N LEU A 30 21.25 -24.39 -13.99
CA LEU A 30 21.20 -23.07 -13.39
C LEU A 30 21.42 -21.98 -14.44
N ALA A 31 22.40 -22.15 -15.34
CA ALA A 31 22.63 -21.23 -16.45
C ALA A 31 21.42 -21.16 -17.40
N ALA A 32 20.84 -22.31 -17.76
CA ALA A 32 19.68 -22.39 -18.65
C ALA A 32 18.40 -21.77 -18.04
N LYS A 33 18.22 -21.88 -16.72
CA LYS A 33 17.07 -21.32 -16.01
C LYS A 33 17.28 -19.89 -15.51
N LYS A 34 18.51 -19.36 -15.54
CA LYS A 34 18.89 -18.06 -14.95
C LYS A 34 17.95 -16.92 -15.35
N SER A 35 17.57 -16.83 -16.63
CA SER A 35 16.68 -15.78 -17.13
C SER A 35 15.24 -15.86 -16.63
N LYS A 36 14.82 -17.03 -16.10
CA LYS A 36 13.48 -17.27 -15.54
C LYS A 36 13.44 -17.12 -14.02
N LEU A 37 14.58 -16.90 -13.36
CA LEU A 37 14.64 -16.68 -11.92
C LEU A 37 14.26 -15.25 -11.60
N LYS A 38 13.48 -15.02 -10.55
CA LYS A 38 13.17 -13.66 -10.08
C LYS A 38 14.36 -13.01 -9.37
N ASN A 39 15.23 -13.81 -8.75
CA ASN A 39 16.41 -13.36 -8.02
C ASN A 39 17.68 -14.07 -8.51
N PRO A 40 18.05 -13.96 -9.80
CA PRO A 40 19.09 -14.78 -10.40
C PRO A 40 20.44 -14.57 -9.74
N VAL A 41 20.83 -13.32 -9.46
CA VAL A 41 22.13 -12.99 -8.84
C VAL A 41 22.25 -13.64 -7.46
N LEU A 42 21.22 -13.50 -6.63
CA LEU A 42 21.21 -14.08 -5.28
C LEU A 42 21.34 -15.60 -5.30
N ILE A 43 20.55 -16.25 -6.17
CA ILE A 43 20.56 -17.71 -6.29
C ILE A 43 21.91 -18.19 -6.85
N THR A 44 22.44 -17.56 -7.90
CA THR A 44 23.72 -17.97 -8.49
C THR A 44 24.88 -17.78 -7.52
N THR A 45 24.94 -16.63 -6.84
CA THR A 45 26.00 -16.35 -5.88
C THR A 45 25.97 -17.30 -4.69
N PHE A 46 24.78 -17.69 -4.20
CA PHE A 46 24.68 -18.69 -3.14
C PHE A 46 25.33 -20.02 -3.56
N TYR A 47 24.94 -20.59 -4.70
CA TYR A 47 25.50 -21.88 -5.12
C TYR A 47 26.98 -21.79 -5.52
N GLU A 48 27.43 -20.69 -6.11
CA GLU A 48 28.86 -20.44 -6.38
C GLU A 48 29.71 -20.49 -5.10
N GLN A 49 29.20 -19.93 -4.00
CA GLN A 49 29.89 -19.90 -2.71
C GLN A 49 29.84 -21.24 -1.96
N ASN A 50 28.85 -22.08 -2.26
CA ASN A 50 28.61 -23.36 -1.59
C ASN A 50 29.00 -24.56 -2.48
N GLY A 51 29.94 -24.37 -3.41
CA GLY A 51 30.47 -25.47 -4.24
C GLY A 51 29.44 -26.13 -5.15
N TYR A 52 28.31 -25.47 -5.42
CA TYR A 52 27.17 -26.02 -6.16
C TYR A 52 26.52 -27.26 -5.54
N ASP A 53 26.70 -27.48 -4.24
CA ASP A 53 26.02 -28.55 -3.53
C ASP A 53 24.50 -28.27 -3.46
N PRO A 54 23.65 -29.29 -3.64
CA PRO A 54 22.20 -29.14 -3.61
C PRO A 54 21.68 -29.04 -2.16
N ALA A 55 21.70 -27.83 -1.62
CA ALA A 55 21.29 -27.51 -0.26
C ALA A 55 19.83 -27.89 0.01
N LEU A 56 18.88 -27.39 -0.79
CA LEU A 56 17.45 -27.54 -0.48
C LEU A 56 16.96 -28.98 -0.65
N VAL A 57 17.37 -29.68 -1.71
CA VAL A 57 16.98 -31.07 -1.93
C VAL A 57 17.61 -31.95 -0.86
N LEU A 58 18.91 -31.85 -0.58
CA LEU A 58 19.54 -32.76 0.37
C LEU A 58 19.11 -32.52 1.81
N ASP A 59 18.93 -31.26 2.21
CA ASP A 59 18.56 -30.91 3.58
C ASP A 59 17.10 -31.28 3.89
N HIS A 60 16.21 -31.24 2.88
CA HIS A 60 14.76 -31.43 3.08
C HIS A 60 14.17 -32.69 2.43
N MET A 61 14.94 -33.50 1.70
CA MET A 61 14.39 -34.72 1.10
C MET A 61 14.00 -35.77 2.16
N ALA A 62 14.62 -35.74 3.34
CA ALA A 62 14.28 -36.66 4.42
C ALA A 62 12.92 -36.28 5.02
N GLY A 63 11.95 -37.20 4.98
CA GLY A 63 10.60 -36.96 5.49
C GLY A 63 9.67 -36.29 4.47
N GLU A 64 8.85 -35.34 4.92
CA GLU A 64 7.74 -34.77 4.15
C GLU A 64 7.93 -33.27 3.84
N ASP A 65 9.11 -32.68 4.08
CA ASP A 65 9.35 -31.24 3.94
C ASP A 65 9.11 -30.74 2.51
N LEU A 66 9.65 -31.41 1.49
CA LEU A 66 9.46 -31.02 0.09
C LEU A 66 7.99 -31.11 -0.36
N LYS A 67 7.25 -32.11 0.13
CA LYS A 67 5.80 -32.25 -0.12
C LYS A 67 5.00 -31.19 0.66
N THR A 68 5.46 -30.84 1.86
CA THR A 68 4.87 -29.77 2.67
C THR A 68 5.00 -28.45 1.93
N LEU A 69 6.19 -28.10 1.44
CA LEU A 69 6.40 -26.92 0.62
C LEU A 69 5.48 -26.92 -0.61
N ALA A 70 5.45 -28.01 -1.39
CA ALA A 70 4.56 -28.12 -2.54
C ALA A 70 3.09 -27.87 -2.19
N THR A 71 2.64 -28.34 -1.02
CA THR A 71 1.28 -28.11 -0.52
C THR A 71 1.03 -26.64 -0.19
N TYR A 72 1.97 -25.94 0.46
CA TYR A 72 1.84 -24.51 0.76
C TYR A 72 1.80 -23.65 -0.50
N LEU A 73 2.63 -23.99 -1.50
CA LEU A 73 2.62 -23.29 -2.80
C LEU A 73 1.28 -23.46 -3.51
N LYS A 74 0.72 -24.68 -3.53
CA LYS A 74 -0.61 -24.93 -4.13
C LYS A 74 -1.74 -24.20 -3.40
N ARG A 75 -1.62 -24.03 -2.09
CA ARG A 75 -2.59 -23.32 -1.25
C ARG A 75 -2.40 -21.81 -1.25
N SER A 76 -1.49 -21.25 -2.06
CA SER A 76 -1.33 -19.79 -2.16
C SER A 76 -2.61 -19.06 -2.59
N GLY A 77 -3.53 -19.77 -3.27
CA GLY A 77 -4.85 -19.24 -3.63
C GLY A 77 -5.68 -18.80 -2.41
N GLU A 78 -5.50 -19.44 -1.26
CA GLU A 78 -6.11 -19.03 0.02
C GLU A 78 -5.67 -17.63 0.45
N HIS A 79 -4.50 -17.21 0.00
CA HIS A 79 -3.94 -15.89 0.21
C HIS A 79 -4.32 -14.89 -0.89
N GLY A 80 -5.15 -15.29 -1.87
CA GLY A 80 -5.43 -14.44 -3.02
C GLY A 80 -4.24 -14.32 -3.98
N LEU A 81 -3.33 -15.30 -3.96
CA LEU A 81 -2.15 -15.37 -4.81
C LEU A 81 -2.26 -16.60 -5.71
N ASP A 82 -2.19 -16.43 -7.02
CA ASP A 82 -2.19 -17.56 -7.96
C ASP A 82 -0.95 -18.47 -7.74
N PRO A 83 -1.15 -19.80 -7.56
CA PRO A 83 -0.05 -20.77 -7.41
C PRO A 83 0.97 -20.77 -8.55
N LYS A 84 0.61 -20.35 -9.76
CA LYS A 84 1.52 -20.25 -10.91
C LYS A 84 2.68 -19.29 -10.67
N MET A 85 2.49 -18.24 -9.85
CA MET A 85 3.56 -17.30 -9.48
C MET A 85 4.74 -17.98 -8.78
N PHE A 86 4.51 -19.16 -8.21
CA PHE A 86 5.48 -19.95 -7.47
C PHE A 86 5.75 -21.29 -8.14
N GLN A 87 5.30 -21.48 -9.39
CA GLN A 87 5.52 -22.71 -10.15
C GLN A 87 5.05 -23.96 -9.36
N ALA A 88 3.91 -23.82 -8.65
CA ALA A 88 3.46 -24.79 -7.67
C ALA A 88 3.20 -26.18 -8.27
N ASP A 89 2.68 -26.23 -9.51
CA ASP A 89 2.44 -27.48 -10.21
C ASP A 89 3.75 -28.13 -10.66
N GLU A 90 4.70 -27.36 -11.18
CA GLU A 90 6.04 -27.87 -11.54
C GLU A 90 6.78 -28.41 -10.31
N VAL A 91 6.74 -27.68 -9.18
CA VAL A 91 7.33 -28.13 -7.91
C VAL A 91 6.69 -29.44 -7.48
N ASN A 92 5.35 -29.49 -7.41
CA ASN A 92 4.64 -30.70 -7.02
C ASN A 92 4.96 -31.89 -7.93
N ASN A 93 5.01 -31.68 -9.24
CA ASN A 93 5.28 -32.73 -10.21
C ASN A 93 6.71 -33.27 -10.08
N LEU A 94 7.71 -32.38 -9.96
CA LEU A 94 9.11 -32.80 -9.76
C LEU A 94 9.33 -33.46 -8.40
N VAL A 95 8.70 -32.96 -7.33
CA VAL A 95 8.72 -33.60 -6.01
C VAL A 95 8.13 -35.01 -6.10
N ASN A 96 6.95 -35.18 -6.68
CA ASN A 96 6.34 -36.51 -6.83
C ASN A 96 7.20 -37.45 -7.68
N LYS A 97 7.82 -36.93 -8.75
CA LYS A 97 8.74 -37.69 -9.58
C LYS A 97 9.99 -38.12 -8.81
N PHE A 98 10.55 -37.23 -7.98
CA PHE A 98 11.74 -37.49 -7.17
C PHE A 98 11.53 -38.59 -6.12
N TYR A 99 10.35 -38.66 -5.49
CA TYR A 99 9.99 -39.70 -4.53
C TYR A 99 9.45 -41.00 -5.16
N SER A 100 9.25 -41.03 -6.48
CA SER A 100 8.85 -42.26 -7.17
C SER A 100 10.01 -43.25 -7.29
N LYS A 101 9.72 -44.53 -7.00
CA LYS A 101 10.69 -45.63 -7.05
C LYS A 101 11.19 -45.92 -8.46
N ASP A 102 10.42 -45.53 -9.47
CA ASP A 102 10.66 -45.92 -10.86
C ASP A 102 10.45 -44.80 -11.89
N ALA A 103 10.00 -43.59 -11.51
CA ALA A 103 9.78 -42.52 -12.49
C ALA A 103 11.05 -41.94 -13.13
N ILE A 104 12.22 -42.17 -12.50
CA ILE A 104 13.54 -41.79 -13.01
C ILE A 104 14.29 -43.09 -13.30
N LYS A 105 14.76 -43.27 -14.54
CA LYS A 105 15.27 -44.55 -15.04
C LYS A 105 16.80 -44.60 -15.14
N THR A 106 17.45 -43.47 -15.44
CA THR A 106 18.90 -43.41 -15.66
C THR A 106 19.59 -42.49 -14.64
N THR A 107 20.91 -42.65 -14.49
CA THR A 107 21.70 -41.79 -13.57
C THR A 107 21.77 -40.35 -14.11
N GLU A 108 21.82 -40.19 -15.43
CA GLU A 108 21.79 -38.91 -16.13
C GLU A 108 20.46 -38.18 -15.87
N GLU A 109 19.33 -38.89 -15.96
CA GLU A 109 18.03 -38.35 -15.57
C GLU A 109 17.99 -37.97 -14.09
N ALA A 110 18.62 -38.76 -13.21
CA ALA A 110 18.67 -38.46 -11.78
C ALA A 110 19.39 -37.14 -11.51
N TYR A 111 20.56 -36.92 -12.11
CA TYR A 111 21.27 -35.63 -12.01
C TYR A 111 20.43 -34.47 -12.55
N GLN A 112 19.84 -34.63 -13.75
CA GLN A 112 19.05 -33.57 -14.37
C GLN A 112 17.83 -33.18 -13.54
N ASN A 113 17.03 -34.17 -13.10
CA ASN A 113 15.81 -33.89 -12.33
C ASN A 113 16.13 -33.32 -10.94
N MET A 114 17.22 -33.78 -10.30
CA MET A 114 17.68 -33.23 -9.03
C MET A 114 18.12 -31.77 -9.17
N ALA A 115 18.88 -31.45 -10.23
CA ALA A 115 19.32 -30.08 -10.51
C ALA A 115 18.15 -29.15 -10.83
N GLU A 116 17.18 -29.63 -11.62
CA GLU A 116 15.97 -28.86 -11.93
C GLU A 116 15.12 -28.60 -10.69
N LEU A 117 14.97 -29.61 -9.83
CA LEU A 117 14.23 -29.48 -8.57
C LEU A 117 14.92 -28.48 -7.64
N GLU A 118 16.24 -28.54 -7.48
CA GLU A 118 17.02 -27.63 -6.62
C GLU A 118 16.85 -26.16 -7.02
N VAL A 119 17.00 -25.84 -8.32
CA VAL A 119 16.81 -24.47 -8.83
C VAL A 119 15.36 -24.02 -8.65
N LEU A 120 14.41 -24.91 -8.89
CA LEU A 120 12.98 -24.62 -8.79
C LEU A 120 12.57 -24.34 -7.35
N LEU A 121 13.00 -25.17 -6.39
CA LEU A 121 12.74 -24.96 -4.96
C LEU A 121 13.29 -23.63 -4.49
N ALA A 122 14.54 -23.29 -4.86
CA ALA A 122 15.15 -22.01 -4.50
C ALA A 122 14.32 -20.83 -5.01
N ASN A 123 13.93 -20.83 -6.29
CA ASN A 123 13.13 -19.75 -6.87
C ASN A 123 11.76 -19.64 -6.19
N SER A 124 11.03 -20.76 -6.10
CA SER A 124 9.67 -20.79 -5.59
C SER A 124 9.58 -20.41 -4.11
N LEU A 125 10.51 -20.90 -3.28
CA LEU A 125 10.51 -20.63 -1.85
C LEU A 125 10.86 -19.17 -1.53
N ILE A 126 11.84 -18.58 -2.23
CA ILE A 126 12.16 -17.14 -2.11
C ILE A 126 10.94 -16.31 -2.52
N ASN A 127 10.34 -16.62 -3.66
CA ASN A 127 9.22 -15.86 -4.20
C ASN A 127 7.98 -15.95 -3.30
N TYR A 128 7.65 -17.13 -2.80
CA TYR A 128 6.53 -17.34 -1.88
C TYR A 128 6.74 -16.62 -0.55
N THR A 129 7.94 -16.73 0.02
CA THR A 129 8.32 -16.03 1.25
C THR A 129 8.19 -14.52 1.09
N ASN A 130 8.71 -13.98 -0.01
CA ASN A 130 8.63 -12.55 -0.31
C ASN A 130 7.19 -12.09 -0.49
N ALA A 131 6.40 -12.86 -1.26
CA ALA A 131 5.00 -12.56 -1.54
C ALA A 131 4.19 -12.46 -0.25
N LEU A 132 4.29 -13.45 0.65
CA LEU A 132 3.54 -13.44 1.91
C LEU A 132 3.96 -12.33 2.87
N GLN A 133 5.25 -12.02 2.91
CA GLN A 133 5.78 -11.06 3.88
C GLN A 133 5.75 -9.60 3.42
N TYR A 134 5.80 -9.34 2.12
CA TYR A 134 5.98 -7.99 1.57
C TYR A 134 5.01 -7.64 0.46
N GLY A 135 4.19 -8.59 0.00
CA GLY A 135 3.36 -8.45 -1.20
C GLY A 135 4.10 -8.85 -2.46
N VAL A 136 3.35 -9.01 -3.54
CA VAL A 136 3.86 -9.27 -4.90
C VAL A 136 4.07 -7.97 -5.68
N ILE A 137 3.33 -6.91 -5.36
CA ILE A 137 3.45 -5.60 -6.01
C ILE A 137 3.94 -4.56 -5.01
N SER A 138 4.95 -3.79 -5.40
CA SER A 138 5.30 -2.59 -4.66
C SER A 138 4.34 -1.45 -5.01
N PRO A 139 3.60 -0.86 -4.05
CA PRO A 139 2.67 0.23 -4.34
C PRO A 139 3.34 1.46 -4.98
N ARG A 140 4.60 1.76 -4.61
CA ARG A 140 5.40 2.84 -5.22
C ARG A 140 5.62 2.70 -6.73
N LYS A 141 5.49 1.50 -7.30
CA LYS A 141 5.66 1.26 -8.73
C LYS A 141 4.38 1.50 -9.53
N ILE A 142 3.22 1.49 -8.87
CA ILE A 142 1.91 1.47 -9.53
C ILE A 142 1.03 2.66 -9.15
N TYR A 143 1.36 3.36 -8.06
CA TYR A 143 0.60 4.49 -7.57
C TYR A 143 1.47 5.75 -7.54
N ALA A 144 1.18 6.69 -8.44
CA ALA A 144 1.90 7.96 -8.51
C ALA A 144 1.72 8.85 -7.26
N ARG A 145 0.63 8.69 -6.49
CA ARG A 145 0.36 9.45 -5.25
C ARG A 145 0.55 8.58 -3.99
N TYR A 146 1.62 7.79 -3.96
CA TYR A 146 1.97 6.93 -2.83
C TYR A 146 3.32 7.33 -2.22
N PHE A 147 3.26 7.89 -1.01
CA PHE A 147 4.42 8.40 -0.27
C PHE A 147 4.67 7.67 1.05
N THR A 148 3.89 6.64 1.36
CA THR A 148 4.13 5.78 2.51
C THR A 148 5.42 4.98 2.34
N LYS A 149 6.20 4.83 3.40
CA LYS A 149 7.36 3.92 3.39
C LYS A 149 6.88 2.48 3.46
N THR A 150 7.33 1.65 2.52
CA THR A 150 7.05 0.21 2.47
C THR A 150 8.34 -0.58 2.55
N LEU A 151 8.38 -1.59 3.41
CA LEU A 151 9.51 -2.51 3.47
C LEU A 151 9.52 -3.41 2.23
N ARG A 152 10.72 -3.84 1.84
CA ARG A 152 10.93 -4.81 0.76
C ARG A 152 11.89 -5.90 1.26
N PRO A 153 11.84 -7.10 0.69
CA PRO A 153 12.82 -8.12 1.02
C PRO A 153 14.21 -7.65 0.56
N ASP A 154 15.20 -7.80 1.44
CA ASP A 154 16.62 -7.62 1.13
C ASP A 154 17.28 -8.98 0.88
N SER A 155 18.50 -8.98 0.33
CA SER A 155 19.25 -10.20 0.04
C SER A 155 19.47 -11.06 1.28
N VAL A 156 19.74 -10.45 2.44
CA VAL A 156 19.97 -11.15 3.70
C VAL A 156 18.72 -11.94 4.13
N SER A 157 17.56 -11.32 4.05
CA SER A 157 16.27 -11.93 4.38
C SER A 157 15.92 -13.06 3.42
N MET A 158 16.21 -12.89 2.12
CA MET A 158 15.97 -13.91 1.09
C MET A 158 16.91 -15.11 1.24
N SER A 159 18.19 -14.90 1.53
CA SER A 159 19.16 -15.99 1.68
C SER A 159 18.87 -16.93 2.86
N LYS A 160 18.03 -16.52 3.83
CA LYS A 160 17.60 -17.39 4.94
C LYS A 160 16.90 -18.66 4.48
N VAL A 161 16.34 -18.69 3.27
CA VAL A 161 15.65 -19.89 2.77
C VAL A 161 16.59 -21.09 2.64
N PHE A 162 17.88 -20.87 2.43
CA PHE A 162 18.86 -21.94 2.24
C PHE A 162 19.37 -22.53 3.56
N GLY A 163 19.00 -21.95 4.70
CA GLY A 163 19.39 -22.42 6.03
C GLY A 163 18.20 -22.84 6.89
N ILE A 164 17.09 -23.25 6.27
CA ILE A 164 15.91 -23.69 6.98
C ILE A 164 16.17 -25.07 7.58
N ALA A 165 16.00 -25.22 8.89
CA ALA A 165 16.13 -26.52 9.55
C ALA A 165 14.80 -27.30 9.59
N ASP A 166 13.68 -26.59 9.76
CA ASP A 166 12.32 -27.15 9.80
C ASP A 166 11.46 -26.38 8.80
N MET A 167 11.15 -27.01 7.66
CA MET A 167 10.41 -26.39 6.57
C MET A 167 9.01 -25.98 7.01
N LYS A 168 8.30 -26.83 7.75
CA LYS A 168 6.93 -26.55 8.18
C LYS A 168 6.90 -25.37 9.16
N HIS A 169 7.77 -25.40 10.18
CA HIS A 169 7.85 -24.31 11.15
C HIS A 169 8.19 -22.98 10.47
N PHE A 170 9.13 -22.98 9.52
CA PHE A 170 9.46 -21.79 8.75
C PHE A 170 8.24 -21.28 7.95
N LEU A 171 7.58 -22.14 7.19
CA LEU A 171 6.43 -21.78 6.37
C LEU A 171 5.24 -21.26 7.20
N ASP A 172 5.03 -21.80 8.41
CA ASP A 172 4.05 -21.29 9.37
C ASP A 172 4.46 -19.92 9.94
N SER A 173 5.76 -19.71 10.16
CA SER A 173 6.26 -18.47 10.75
C SER A 173 6.08 -17.25 9.85
N ILE A 174 6.12 -17.44 8.53
CA ILE A 174 6.02 -16.37 7.53
C ILE A 174 4.58 -15.98 7.19
N GLN A 175 3.59 -16.75 7.65
CA GLN A 175 2.18 -16.46 7.40
C GLN A 175 1.77 -15.13 8.06
N PRO A 176 0.97 -14.28 7.40
CA PRO A 176 0.48 -13.05 8.02
C PRO A 176 -0.43 -13.33 9.22
N LYS A 177 -0.02 -12.90 10.41
CA LYS A 177 -0.74 -13.13 11.68
C LYS A 177 -1.74 -12.04 12.05
N ASN A 178 -1.89 -11.03 11.19
CA ASN A 178 -2.75 -9.90 11.50
C ASN A 178 -4.23 -10.32 11.46
N PRO A 179 -5.06 -9.97 12.47
CA PRO A 179 -6.47 -10.35 12.49
C PRO A 179 -7.27 -9.91 11.26
N GLN A 180 -7.00 -8.72 10.73
CA GLN A 180 -7.62 -8.23 9.49
C GLN A 180 -7.29 -9.14 8.30
N TYR A 181 -6.03 -9.57 8.21
CA TYR A 181 -5.59 -10.46 7.14
C TYR A 181 -6.27 -11.82 7.24
N ILE A 182 -6.28 -12.42 8.43
CA ILE A 182 -6.89 -13.73 8.68
C ILE A 182 -8.40 -13.68 8.37
N ALA A 183 -9.09 -12.58 8.74
CA ALA A 183 -10.49 -12.41 8.45
C ALA A 183 -10.78 -12.33 6.94
N LEU A 184 -10.01 -11.54 6.19
CA LEU A 184 -10.15 -11.45 4.73
C LEU A 184 -9.75 -12.76 4.04
N GLN A 185 -8.76 -13.48 4.56
CA GLN A 185 -8.35 -14.80 4.07
C GLN A 185 -9.50 -15.79 4.21
N LYS A 186 -10.13 -15.84 5.39
CA LYS A 186 -11.30 -16.68 5.65
C LYS A 186 -12.48 -16.29 4.77
N ALA A 187 -12.70 -14.99 4.55
CA ALA A 187 -13.75 -14.48 3.69
C ALA A 187 -13.57 -14.94 2.23
N LEU A 188 -12.33 -14.87 1.73
CA LEU A 188 -11.96 -15.35 0.41
C LEU A 188 -12.20 -16.86 0.28
N MET A 189 -11.71 -17.64 1.24
CA MET A 189 -11.90 -19.10 1.25
C MET A 189 -13.36 -19.53 1.36
N SER A 190 -14.20 -18.71 1.99
CA SER A 190 -15.63 -18.99 2.18
C SER A 190 -16.50 -18.42 1.06
N ASN A 191 -15.90 -17.82 0.02
CA ASN A 191 -16.60 -17.16 -1.09
C ASN A 191 -17.66 -16.16 -0.60
N VAL A 192 -17.33 -15.35 0.41
CA VAL A 192 -18.22 -14.29 0.90
C VAL A 192 -18.56 -13.36 -0.27
N GLN A 193 -19.83 -13.02 -0.43
CA GLN A 193 -20.30 -12.10 -1.46
C GLN A 193 -20.39 -10.66 -0.94
N VAL A 194 -19.78 -9.70 -1.64
CA VAL A 194 -19.98 -8.28 -1.33
C VAL A 194 -21.38 -7.87 -1.80
N PRO A 195 -22.21 -7.23 -0.95
CA PRO A 195 -23.55 -6.79 -1.35
C PRO A 195 -23.51 -5.88 -2.59
N GLY A 196 -24.30 -6.23 -3.61
CA GLY A 196 -24.43 -5.45 -4.84
C GLY A 196 -23.24 -5.54 -5.80
N LYS A 197 -22.32 -6.49 -5.61
CA LYS A 197 -21.18 -6.76 -6.48
C LYS A 197 -21.26 -8.15 -7.09
N THR A 198 -20.57 -8.39 -8.22
CA THR A 198 -20.43 -9.74 -8.79
C THR A 198 -19.41 -10.58 -8.02
N PRO A 199 -19.36 -11.91 -8.23
CA PRO A 199 -18.31 -12.75 -7.66
C PRO A 199 -16.89 -12.30 -8.05
N GLU A 200 -16.69 -11.87 -9.30
CA GLU A 200 -15.40 -11.39 -9.81
C GLU A 200 -14.98 -10.08 -9.16
N GLU A 201 -15.92 -9.14 -9.01
CA GLU A 201 -15.66 -7.89 -8.28
C GLU A 201 -15.34 -8.15 -6.81
N THR A 202 -16.05 -9.11 -6.19
CA THR A 202 -15.82 -9.51 -4.80
C THR A 202 -14.44 -10.14 -4.61
N ASP A 203 -14.08 -11.09 -5.47
CA ASP A 203 -12.76 -11.72 -5.48
C ASP A 203 -11.65 -10.67 -5.64
N ARG A 204 -11.82 -9.72 -6.56
CA ARG A 204 -10.91 -8.57 -6.72
C ARG A 204 -10.77 -7.79 -5.41
N ILE A 205 -11.88 -7.35 -4.81
CA ILE A 205 -11.88 -6.55 -3.56
C ILE A 205 -11.13 -7.29 -2.44
N LEU A 206 -11.37 -8.59 -2.27
CA LEU A 206 -10.69 -9.37 -1.22
C LEU A 206 -9.19 -9.52 -1.50
N LYS A 207 -8.82 -9.89 -2.74
CA LYS A 207 -7.41 -10.10 -3.14
C LYS A 207 -6.56 -8.83 -3.00
N VAL A 208 -7.07 -7.68 -3.45
CA VAL A 208 -6.32 -6.42 -3.40
C VAL A 208 -6.13 -5.92 -1.97
N ASN A 209 -7.12 -6.12 -1.08
CA ASN A 209 -6.97 -5.74 0.32
C ASN A 209 -6.09 -6.74 1.09
N LEU A 210 -6.10 -8.03 0.75
CA LEU A 210 -5.10 -8.99 1.24
C LEU A 210 -3.68 -8.55 0.85
N GLU A 211 -3.48 -8.11 -0.39
CA GLU A 211 -2.19 -7.60 -0.87
C GLU A 211 -1.75 -6.33 -0.12
N ARG A 212 -2.65 -5.34 0.05
CA ARG A 212 -2.37 -4.14 0.84
C ARG A 212 -1.92 -4.45 2.26
N LEU A 213 -2.54 -5.45 2.90
CA LEU A 213 -2.21 -5.87 4.26
C LEU A 213 -0.82 -6.50 4.39
N ARG A 214 -0.16 -6.88 3.27
CA ARG A 214 1.21 -7.41 3.25
C ARG A 214 2.30 -6.35 3.16
N TRP A 215 1.99 -5.11 2.75
CA TRP A 215 3.02 -4.09 2.47
C TRP A 215 3.79 -3.55 3.70
N LYS A 216 3.59 -4.13 4.89
CA LYS A 216 4.27 -3.81 6.16
C LYS A 216 4.36 -2.30 6.43
N ASN A 217 3.27 -1.58 6.17
CA ASN A 217 3.18 -0.12 6.26
C ASN A 217 2.24 0.37 7.38
N LYS A 218 1.99 -0.49 8.37
CA LYS A 218 1.08 -0.21 9.49
C LYS A 218 1.70 0.73 10.51
N PRO A 219 0.86 1.49 11.25
CA PRO A 219 1.32 2.25 12.41
C PRO A 219 2.06 1.38 13.42
N THR A 220 3.13 1.91 14.00
CA THR A 220 3.91 1.25 15.06
C THR A 220 3.82 1.99 16.39
N GLU A 221 3.33 3.22 16.34
CA GLU A 221 3.12 4.09 17.48
C GLU A 221 1.92 3.64 18.29
N LYS A 222 1.96 3.88 19.61
CA LYS A 222 0.80 3.60 20.49
C LYS A 222 -0.37 4.53 20.19
N LYS A 223 -0.08 5.77 19.77
CA LYS A 223 -1.08 6.79 19.46
C LYS A 223 -0.85 7.34 18.06
N PHE A 224 -1.88 7.28 17.22
CA PHE A 224 -1.82 7.77 15.84
C PHE A 224 -3.21 8.18 15.33
N VAL A 225 -3.21 9.02 14.30
CA VAL A 225 -4.36 9.39 13.49
C VAL A 225 -4.37 8.50 12.24
N LEU A 226 -5.47 7.82 11.98
CA LEU A 226 -5.70 7.01 10.79
C LEU A 226 -6.84 7.60 9.98
N VAL A 227 -6.58 7.92 8.73
CA VAL A 227 -7.60 8.28 7.75
C VAL A 227 -7.70 7.14 6.75
N ASN A 228 -8.86 6.48 6.70
CA ASN A 228 -9.17 5.56 5.61
C ASN A 228 -9.92 6.34 4.52
N ILE A 229 -9.21 6.65 3.43
CA ILE A 229 -9.68 7.52 2.35
C ILE A 229 -11.05 7.09 1.80
N PRO A 230 -11.26 5.84 1.34
CA PRO A 230 -12.54 5.38 0.81
C PRO A 230 -13.66 5.25 1.86
N ASP A 231 -13.31 5.18 3.16
CA ASP A 231 -14.31 5.19 4.24
C ASP A 231 -14.76 6.60 4.61
N TYR A 232 -14.02 7.63 4.18
CA TYR A 232 -14.25 9.02 4.57
C TYR A 232 -14.36 9.20 6.09
N ARG A 233 -13.51 8.48 6.83
CA ARG A 233 -13.39 8.59 8.28
C ARG A 233 -11.95 8.79 8.71
N LEU A 234 -11.83 9.52 9.81
CA LEU A 234 -10.63 9.66 10.60
C LEU A 234 -10.87 9.00 11.95
N ASP A 235 -9.87 8.28 12.43
CA ASP A 235 -9.83 7.67 13.74
C ASP A 235 -8.55 8.05 14.47
N VAL A 236 -8.65 8.40 15.75
CA VAL A 236 -7.53 8.52 16.66
C VAL A 236 -7.47 7.22 17.43
N VAL A 237 -6.41 6.46 17.19
CA VAL A 237 -6.20 5.15 17.83
C VAL A 237 -5.17 5.32 18.92
N GLU A 238 -5.47 4.82 20.12
CA GLU A 238 -4.57 4.79 21.26
C GLU A 238 -4.53 3.40 21.89
N ASN A 239 -3.33 2.81 21.99
CA ASN A 239 -3.10 1.44 22.45
C ASN A 239 -3.98 0.40 21.74
N GLY A 240 -4.19 0.60 20.43
CA GLY A 240 -4.99 -0.30 19.58
C GLY A 240 -6.50 -0.13 19.69
N LYS A 241 -7.00 0.90 20.38
CA LYS A 241 -8.44 1.20 20.49
C LYS A 241 -8.77 2.55 19.84
N SER A 242 -9.88 2.65 19.13
CA SER A 242 -10.45 3.94 18.73
C SER A 242 -10.82 4.73 19.99
N VAL A 243 -10.24 5.92 20.16
CA VAL A 243 -10.59 6.84 21.25
C VAL A 243 -11.38 8.06 20.77
N MET A 244 -11.35 8.35 19.47
CA MET A 244 -12.17 9.37 18.83
C MET A 244 -12.21 9.11 17.33
N ASN A 245 -13.40 9.10 16.73
CA ASN A 245 -13.56 9.03 15.29
C ASN A 245 -14.51 10.11 14.77
N MET A 246 -14.33 10.50 13.50
CA MET A 246 -15.18 11.50 12.84
C MET A 246 -15.26 11.27 11.34
N LYS A 247 -16.22 11.93 10.69
CA LYS A 247 -16.24 12.00 9.22
C LYS A 247 -15.14 12.92 8.72
N VAL A 248 -14.66 12.64 7.51
CA VAL A 248 -13.78 13.54 6.76
C VAL A 248 -14.27 13.75 5.33
N CYS A 249 -13.82 14.82 4.69
CA CYS A 249 -13.88 14.98 3.23
C CYS A 249 -12.47 14.90 2.66
N VAL A 250 -12.28 14.05 1.66
CA VAL A 250 -10.99 13.80 1.00
C VAL A 250 -10.99 14.40 -0.39
N GLY A 251 -9.85 14.34 -1.06
CA GLY A 251 -9.65 14.76 -2.43
C GLY A 251 -10.64 14.12 -3.39
N GLU A 252 -11.05 14.87 -4.41
CA GLU A 252 -11.87 14.33 -5.50
C GLU A 252 -11.13 13.19 -6.21
N GLY A 253 -11.88 12.14 -6.52
CA GLY A 253 -11.39 10.92 -7.15
C GLY A 253 -11.69 10.86 -8.64
N ARG A 254 -11.01 9.96 -9.36
CA ARG A 254 -11.33 9.70 -10.78
C ARG A 254 -12.55 8.79 -10.99
N ASN A 255 -12.98 8.04 -9.97
CA ASN A 255 -14.07 7.05 -10.03
C ASN A 255 -15.25 7.45 -9.13
N ILE A 256 -15.69 8.71 -9.21
CA ILE A 256 -16.77 9.27 -8.38
C ILE A 256 -18.15 8.70 -8.72
N ASP A 257 -18.35 8.26 -9.95
CA ASP A 257 -19.56 7.60 -10.44
C ASP A 257 -19.61 6.11 -10.06
N ARG A 258 -18.50 5.57 -9.51
CA ARG A 258 -18.35 4.15 -9.13
C ARG A 258 -18.56 3.20 -10.30
N ALA A 259 -18.35 3.68 -11.51
CA ALA A 259 -18.62 2.93 -12.72
C ALA A 259 -17.51 1.91 -13.02
N ASP A 260 -16.37 1.99 -12.31
CA ASP A 260 -15.23 1.06 -12.48
C ASP A 260 -14.78 1.00 -13.96
N ASN A 261 -14.88 2.13 -14.67
CA ASN A 261 -14.63 2.27 -16.11
C ASN A 261 -13.15 2.15 -16.51
N LEU A 262 -12.25 1.82 -15.58
CA LEU A 262 -10.83 1.59 -15.85
C LEU A 262 -10.68 0.22 -16.52
N VAL A 263 -10.67 0.21 -17.85
CA VAL A 263 -10.57 -1.02 -18.66
C VAL A 263 -9.12 -1.43 -18.90
N GLU A 264 -8.16 -0.50 -18.98
CA GLU A 264 -6.74 -0.79 -19.25
C GLU A 264 -5.76 0.09 -18.45
N TYR A 265 -4.60 -0.47 -18.12
CA TYR A 265 -3.46 0.23 -17.49
C TYR A 265 -2.17 0.00 -18.28
N ASP A 266 -1.49 1.10 -18.61
CA ASP A 266 -0.15 1.12 -19.20
C ASP A 266 0.92 1.47 -18.14
N GLU A 267 1.98 0.67 -18.10
CA GLU A 267 3.14 0.79 -17.19
C GLU A 267 4.02 2.01 -17.44
N SER A 268 3.78 2.75 -18.53
CA SER A 268 4.56 3.94 -18.88
C SER A 268 4.24 5.20 -18.05
N ASP A 269 3.32 5.13 -17.08
CA ASP A 269 2.77 6.28 -16.32
C ASP A 269 2.10 7.36 -17.21
N LYS A 270 1.91 7.10 -18.52
CA LYS A 270 1.36 8.08 -19.47
C LYS A 270 -0.15 8.03 -19.64
N VAL A 271 -0.78 6.88 -19.38
CA VAL A 271 -2.22 6.67 -19.68
C VAL A 271 -3.11 6.81 -18.44
N ASP A 272 -2.62 6.49 -17.25
CA ASP A 272 -3.39 6.57 -15.99
C ASP A 272 -2.77 7.57 -14.99
N ARG A 273 -2.84 8.87 -15.34
CA ARG A 273 -2.40 9.93 -14.42
C ARG A 273 -3.39 10.03 -13.26
N PRO A 274 -2.96 9.99 -11.99
CA PRO A 274 -3.86 10.22 -10.88
C PRO A 274 -4.53 11.56 -11.03
N PHE A 275 -5.85 11.60 -10.80
CA PHE A 275 -6.56 12.85 -10.82
C PHE A 275 -5.88 13.79 -9.81
N SER A 276 -5.52 14.99 -10.26
CA SER A 276 -4.57 15.86 -9.54
C SER A 276 -5.00 16.21 -8.11
N ARG A 277 -6.29 16.01 -7.82
CA ARG A 277 -6.96 16.32 -6.56
C ARG A 277 -7.10 15.13 -5.61
N GLU A 278 -6.68 13.91 -6.00
CA GLU A 278 -6.75 12.74 -5.12
C GLU A 278 -5.93 12.96 -3.85
N THR A 279 -6.48 12.58 -2.69
CA THR A 279 -5.69 12.56 -1.44
C THR A 279 -4.63 11.47 -1.56
N PRO A 280 -3.33 11.82 -1.41
CA PRO A 280 -2.27 10.83 -1.51
C PRO A 280 -2.30 9.85 -0.33
N GLN A 281 -1.84 8.62 -0.58
CA GLN A 281 -1.51 7.69 0.49
C GLN A 281 -0.15 8.07 1.06
N LEU A 282 -0.08 8.41 2.34
CA LEU A 282 1.16 8.80 3.00
C LEU A 282 1.14 8.49 4.49
N ASN A 283 2.31 8.49 5.11
CA ASN A 283 2.45 8.55 6.56
C ASN A 283 3.44 9.65 6.98
N SER A 284 3.19 10.25 8.13
CA SER A 284 4.02 11.32 8.70
C SER A 284 3.76 11.47 10.20
N MET A 285 4.30 12.53 10.79
CA MET A 285 4.09 12.90 12.18
C MET A 285 3.51 14.31 12.26
N ILE A 286 2.33 14.44 12.88
CA ILE A 286 1.75 15.73 13.26
C ILE A 286 2.62 16.34 14.35
N TYR A 287 3.09 17.56 14.11
CA TYR A 287 4.01 18.26 15.03
C TYR A 287 3.44 19.54 15.62
N SER A 288 2.51 20.20 14.92
CA SER A 288 1.81 21.38 15.42
C SER A 288 0.43 21.52 14.81
N VAL A 289 -0.33 22.46 15.35
CA VAL A 289 -1.50 23.04 14.69
C VAL A 289 -1.23 24.51 14.40
N GLN A 290 -1.90 25.06 13.40
CA GLN A 290 -2.01 26.49 13.20
C GLN A 290 -3.48 26.88 13.34
N VAL A 291 -3.79 27.75 14.30
CA VAL A 291 -5.13 28.33 14.52
C VAL A 291 -5.24 29.64 13.74
N ASN A 292 -6.43 29.96 13.26
CA ASN A 292 -6.73 31.12 12.41
C ASN A 292 -5.76 31.22 11.21
N PRO A 293 -5.65 30.15 10.38
CA PRO A 293 -4.63 30.08 9.35
C PRO A 293 -4.88 31.09 8.22
N VAL A 294 -3.80 31.71 7.74
CA VAL A 294 -3.80 32.32 6.38
C VAL A 294 -3.75 31.20 5.35
N TRP A 295 -4.65 31.23 4.37
CA TRP A 295 -4.62 30.30 3.25
C TRP A 295 -3.86 30.90 2.08
N ASN A 296 -2.62 30.45 1.88
CA ASN A 296 -1.88 30.72 0.66
C ASN A 296 -2.47 29.87 -0.47
N ILE A 297 -3.19 30.51 -1.40
CA ILE A 297 -3.98 29.81 -2.42
C ILE A 297 -3.03 29.20 -3.46
N PRO A 298 -3.04 27.88 -3.68
CA PRO A 298 -2.20 27.25 -4.70
C PRO A 298 -2.47 27.83 -6.09
N LYS A 299 -1.42 28.02 -6.91
CA LYS A 299 -1.53 28.55 -8.29
C LYS A 299 -2.60 27.85 -9.14
N SER A 300 -2.74 26.53 -8.97
CA SER A 300 -3.75 25.74 -9.68
C SER A 300 -5.19 26.11 -9.30
N ILE A 301 -5.45 26.48 -8.05
CA ILE A 301 -6.76 26.94 -7.57
C ILE A 301 -6.95 28.41 -7.92
N ALA A 302 -5.91 29.23 -7.72
CA ALA A 302 -5.91 30.65 -8.09
C ALA A 302 -6.35 30.85 -9.56
N SER A 303 -5.72 30.12 -10.47
CA SER A 303 -5.95 30.26 -11.92
C SER A 303 -7.22 29.60 -12.45
N LYS A 304 -7.73 28.55 -11.81
CA LYS A 304 -8.90 27.77 -12.28
C LYS A 304 -10.20 28.13 -11.59
N GLU A 305 -10.13 28.75 -10.41
CA GLU A 305 -11.31 29.08 -9.61
C GLU A 305 -11.34 30.55 -9.21
N ILE A 306 -10.29 31.05 -8.52
CA ILE A 306 -10.32 32.39 -7.93
C ILE A 306 -10.42 33.47 -9.01
N MET A 307 -9.54 33.44 -10.00
CA MET A 307 -9.58 34.40 -11.12
C MET A 307 -10.85 34.25 -11.96
N VAL A 308 -11.38 33.03 -12.09
CA VAL A 308 -12.63 32.78 -12.83
C VAL A 308 -13.82 33.42 -12.12
N ARG A 309 -13.91 33.30 -10.79
CA ARG A 309 -14.96 33.94 -9.99
C ARG A 309 -14.79 35.44 -9.93
N ALA A 310 -13.55 35.94 -9.79
CA ALA A 310 -13.25 37.38 -9.81
C ALA A 310 -13.53 38.04 -11.17
N ALA A 311 -13.43 37.30 -12.27
CA ALA A 311 -13.85 37.76 -13.59
C ALA A 311 -15.37 37.84 -13.76
N GLN A 312 -16.13 37.05 -12.99
CA GLN A 312 -17.60 37.05 -13.00
C GLN A 312 -18.19 38.10 -12.05
N ASP A 313 -17.53 38.32 -10.92
CA ASP A 313 -17.90 39.32 -9.90
C ASP A 313 -16.63 40.07 -9.45
N PRO A 314 -16.48 41.36 -9.83
CA PRO A 314 -15.33 42.18 -9.44
C PRO A 314 -15.10 42.24 -7.93
N TYR A 315 -16.17 42.17 -7.12
CA TYR A 315 -16.10 42.25 -5.66
C TYR A 315 -15.86 40.89 -4.99
N TYR A 316 -15.73 39.81 -5.76
CA TYR A 316 -15.56 38.45 -5.23
C TYR A 316 -14.38 38.35 -4.24
N LEU A 317 -13.23 38.95 -4.54
CA LEU A 317 -12.05 38.86 -3.68
C LEU A 317 -12.28 39.57 -2.34
N ALA A 318 -12.80 40.80 -2.36
CA ALA A 318 -13.12 41.57 -1.16
C ALA A 318 -14.17 40.85 -0.29
N ASN A 319 -15.24 40.34 -0.91
CA ASN A 319 -16.32 39.62 -0.23
C ASN A 319 -15.89 38.27 0.39
N ASN A 320 -14.74 37.72 -0.02
CA ASN A 320 -14.22 36.44 0.48
C ASN A 320 -12.89 36.60 1.24
N ASN A 321 -12.54 37.83 1.64
CA ASN A 321 -11.30 38.14 2.37
C ASN A 321 -10.02 37.68 1.65
N ILE A 322 -9.99 37.77 0.33
CA ILE A 322 -8.85 37.37 -0.50
C ILE A 322 -8.08 38.60 -0.94
N ASP A 323 -6.79 38.65 -0.56
CA ASP A 323 -5.86 39.65 -1.05
C ASP A 323 -5.13 39.12 -2.29
N ALA A 324 -5.03 39.96 -3.34
CA ALA A 324 -4.23 39.68 -4.51
C ALA A 324 -2.85 40.33 -4.38
N TYR A 325 -1.81 39.64 -4.87
CA TYR A 325 -0.44 40.12 -4.85
C TYR A 325 0.16 40.05 -6.25
N LYS A 326 0.92 41.07 -6.66
CA LYS A 326 1.71 41.09 -7.90
C LYS A 326 3.15 41.40 -7.56
N GLY A 327 4.09 40.51 -7.94
CA GLY A 327 5.51 40.69 -7.60
C GLY A 327 5.79 40.80 -6.10
N GLY A 328 4.95 40.19 -5.26
CA GLY A 328 5.06 40.24 -3.80
C GLY A 328 4.42 41.46 -3.13
N GLN A 329 3.93 42.44 -3.90
CA GLN A 329 3.20 43.60 -3.37
C GLN A 329 1.69 43.38 -3.42
N VAL A 330 0.96 43.87 -2.42
CA VAL A 330 -0.51 43.83 -2.40
C VAL A 330 -1.04 44.69 -3.55
N VAL A 331 -2.06 44.18 -4.23
CA VAL A 331 -2.85 44.96 -5.18
C VAL A 331 -3.96 45.65 -4.38
N GLU A 332 -3.88 46.97 -4.27
CA GLU A 332 -4.83 47.77 -3.47
C GLU A 332 -6.25 47.72 -4.05
N ASP A 333 -6.39 47.85 -5.38
CA ASP A 333 -7.69 47.92 -6.07
C ASP A 333 -7.90 46.74 -7.03
N PRO A 334 -8.03 45.49 -6.54
CA PRO A 334 -8.12 44.31 -7.40
C PRO A 334 -9.39 44.27 -8.27
N GLU A 335 -10.42 45.02 -7.91
CA GLU A 335 -11.67 45.20 -8.66
C GLU A 335 -11.45 45.91 -10.01
N THR A 336 -10.35 46.66 -10.15
CA THR A 336 -9.98 47.36 -11.39
C THR A 336 -9.26 46.46 -12.40
N ILE A 337 -8.87 45.24 -11.99
CA ILE A 337 -8.17 44.28 -12.84
C ILE A 337 -9.18 43.46 -13.64
N ASP A 338 -8.98 43.39 -14.96
CA ASP A 338 -9.67 42.41 -15.80
C ASP A 338 -9.09 41.01 -15.59
N TRP A 339 -9.64 40.28 -14.61
CA TRP A 339 -9.22 38.93 -14.27
C TRP A 339 -9.46 37.90 -15.38
N ALA A 340 -10.30 38.21 -16.39
CA ALA A 340 -10.52 37.32 -17.52
C ALA A 340 -9.31 37.27 -18.47
N SER A 341 -8.59 38.38 -18.60
CA SER A 341 -7.42 38.51 -19.48
C SER A 341 -6.07 38.57 -18.74
N ALA A 342 -6.09 38.74 -17.42
CA ALA A 342 -4.89 38.79 -16.59
C ALA A 342 -4.01 37.54 -16.70
N ASN A 343 -2.68 37.75 -16.76
CA ASN A 343 -1.71 36.66 -16.76
C ASN A 343 -1.68 35.96 -15.39
N LYS A 344 -2.11 34.69 -15.37
CA LYS A 344 -2.26 33.85 -14.19
C LYS A 344 -0.97 33.68 -13.37
N ASP A 345 0.19 33.73 -14.02
CA ASP A 345 1.47 33.48 -13.36
C ASP A 345 1.97 34.71 -12.57
N GLU A 346 1.48 35.91 -12.90
CA GLU A 346 1.89 37.17 -12.27
C GLU A 346 1.28 37.42 -10.89
N TYR A 347 0.18 36.72 -10.57
CA TYR A 347 -0.60 36.98 -9.36
C TYR A 347 -0.57 35.81 -8.37
N ASP A 348 -0.40 36.13 -7.10
CA ASP A 348 -0.62 35.24 -5.97
C ASP A 348 -1.81 35.71 -5.16
N PHE A 349 -2.50 34.77 -4.50
CA PHE A 349 -3.67 35.11 -3.68
C PHE A 349 -3.52 34.51 -2.29
N LYS A 350 -3.94 35.27 -1.27
CA LYS A 350 -4.01 34.79 0.11
C LYS A 350 -5.38 35.11 0.67
N GLN A 351 -6.04 34.10 1.24
CA GLN A 351 -7.24 34.33 2.02
C GLN A 351 -6.85 34.58 3.48
N ARG A 352 -7.32 35.70 4.02
CA ARG A 352 -7.10 36.10 5.41
C ARG A 352 -7.85 35.18 6.38
N PRO A 353 -7.46 35.12 7.67
CA PRO A 353 -8.23 34.38 8.66
C PRO A 353 -9.65 34.95 8.79
N GLY A 354 -10.63 34.08 9.00
CA GLY A 354 -12.04 34.44 9.04
C GLY A 354 -12.93 33.21 9.05
N ASP A 355 -14.23 33.41 9.31
CA ASP A 355 -15.22 32.32 9.31
C ASP A 355 -15.44 31.72 7.91
N ASP A 356 -15.12 32.48 6.86
CA ASP A 356 -15.21 32.10 5.44
C ASP A 356 -13.91 31.50 4.88
N ASN A 357 -12.84 31.43 5.69
CA ASN A 357 -11.56 30.90 5.25
C ASN A 357 -11.68 29.43 4.83
N ALA A 358 -11.20 29.06 3.64
CA ALA A 358 -11.34 27.71 3.11
C ALA A 358 -10.62 26.61 3.94
N LEU A 359 -9.63 26.98 4.74
CA LEU A 359 -8.94 26.11 5.71
C LEU A 359 -9.65 26.05 7.08
N GLY A 360 -10.73 26.82 7.26
CA GLY A 360 -11.46 26.98 8.52
C GLY A 360 -10.61 27.60 9.62
N LYS A 361 -10.95 27.29 10.88
CA LYS A 361 -10.31 27.90 12.06
C LYS A 361 -9.00 27.23 12.48
N ILE A 362 -8.67 26.05 11.97
CA ILE A 362 -7.47 25.31 12.37
C ILE A 362 -6.99 24.34 11.29
N LYS A 363 -5.67 24.22 11.14
CA LYS A 363 -5.04 23.16 10.35
C LYS A 363 -3.97 22.41 11.15
N PHE A 364 -3.87 21.11 10.92
CA PHE A 364 -2.93 20.21 11.58
C PHE A 364 -1.74 19.96 10.64
N LEU A 365 -0.54 20.26 11.14
CA LEU A 365 0.68 20.31 10.36
C LEU A 365 1.52 19.05 10.55
N PHE A 366 1.88 18.42 9.43
CA PHE A 366 2.78 17.28 9.35
C PHE A 366 3.64 17.38 8.08
N LYS A 367 4.86 16.83 8.12
CA LYS A 367 5.79 16.94 6.98
C LYS A 367 5.29 16.08 5.81
N ASN A 368 5.15 16.67 4.63
CA ASN A 368 4.83 15.93 3.41
C ASN A 368 5.22 16.73 2.16
N ASN A 369 5.44 16.03 1.04
CA ASN A 369 5.83 16.64 -0.24
C ASN A 369 4.61 16.92 -1.15
N SER A 370 3.39 16.85 -0.60
CA SER A 370 2.14 16.97 -1.37
C SER A 370 1.31 18.18 -0.97
N SER A 371 1.81 19.02 -0.06
CA SER A 371 1.09 20.17 0.52
C SER A 371 -0.29 19.79 1.08
N VAL A 372 -0.39 18.59 1.67
CA VAL A 372 -1.61 18.04 2.26
C VAL A 372 -1.65 18.37 3.75
N TYR A 373 -2.84 18.74 4.23
CA TYR A 373 -3.12 18.99 5.64
C TYR A 373 -4.38 18.25 6.08
N LEU A 374 -4.52 18.02 7.38
CA LEU A 374 -5.84 17.88 7.98
C LEU A 374 -6.29 19.27 8.39
N HIS A 375 -7.50 19.70 8.06
CA HIS A 375 -7.93 21.07 8.39
C HIS A 375 -9.44 21.19 8.55
N ASP A 376 -9.86 22.26 9.22
CA ASP A 376 -11.26 22.64 9.34
C ASP A 376 -11.83 23.14 8.00
N THR A 377 -13.13 23.41 7.92
CA THR A 377 -13.75 24.00 6.74
C THR A 377 -15.07 24.69 7.08
N PRO A 378 -15.39 25.83 6.46
CA PRO A 378 -16.72 26.44 6.55
C PRO A 378 -17.79 25.60 5.84
N ALA A 379 -17.40 24.75 4.88
CA ALA A 379 -18.32 23.92 4.10
C ALA A 379 -18.81 22.67 4.87
N LYS A 380 -19.43 22.86 6.05
CA LYS A 380 -19.86 21.79 6.96
C LYS A 380 -20.87 20.81 6.34
N LEU A 381 -21.74 21.29 5.47
CA LEU A 381 -22.75 20.45 4.77
C LEU A 381 -22.11 19.34 3.90
N ALA A 382 -20.82 19.44 3.56
CA ALA A 382 -20.13 18.38 2.83
C ALA A 382 -20.01 17.07 3.64
N PHE A 383 -20.05 17.14 4.98
CA PHE A 383 -19.98 15.96 5.85
C PHE A 383 -21.26 15.11 5.86
N ASP A 384 -22.37 15.67 5.37
CA ASP A 384 -23.66 14.95 5.26
C ASP A 384 -23.80 14.17 3.95
N LYS A 385 -22.89 14.41 2.99
CA LYS A 385 -22.89 13.67 1.73
C LYS A 385 -22.41 12.23 1.92
N PRO A 386 -23.01 11.25 1.22
CA PRO A 386 -22.47 9.90 1.15
C PRO A 386 -21.11 9.84 0.44
N MET A 387 -20.93 10.62 -0.64
CA MET A 387 -19.69 10.76 -1.39
C MET A 387 -18.95 12.02 -0.90
N ARG A 388 -17.87 11.84 -0.14
CA ARG A 388 -17.09 12.95 0.46
C ARG A 388 -15.71 13.17 -0.16
N ALA A 389 -15.48 12.63 -1.37
CA ALA A 389 -14.34 12.96 -2.21
C ALA A 389 -14.61 14.29 -2.97
N VAL A 390 -14.47 15.42 -2.28
CA VAL A 390 -14.85 16.77 -2.80
C VAL A 390 -13.74 17.81 -2.67
N SER A 391 -12.61 17.46 -2.06
CA SER A 391 -11.51 18.39 -1.77
C SER A 391 -10.48 18.46 -2.91
N HIS A 392 -9.44 19.26 -2.74
CA HIS A 392 -8.31 19.40 -3.68
C HIS A 392 -7.07 18.60 -3.22
N GLY A 393 -7.27 17.51 -2.50
CA GLY A 393 -6.22 16.61 -2.01
C GLY A 393 -5.97 16.67 -0.50
N CYS A 394 -6.27 17.80 0.14
CA CYS A 394 -6.30 17.91 1.60
C CYS A 394 -7.49 17.16 2.22
N VAL A 395 -7.41 16.90 3.52
CA VAL A 395 -8.47 16.23 4.29
C VAL A 395 -9.15 17.23 5.20
N ARG A 396 -10.44 17.48 4.95
CA ARG A 396 -11.28 18.32 5.80
C ARG A 396 -11.82 17.47 6.94
N VAL A 397 -11.74 17.96 8.18
CA VAL A 397 -12.20 17.25 9.38
C VAL A 397 -13.51 17.85 9.91
N GLU A 398 -14.45 16.99 10.31
CA GLU A 398 -15.80 17.41 10.73
C GLU A 398 -15.76 18.17 12.07
N ARG A 399 -15.00 17.64 13.04
CA ARG A 399 -14.92 18.14 14.42
C ARG A 399 -13.48 18.48 14.80
N PRO A 400 -12.90 19.56 14.25
CA PRO A 400 -11.49 19.90 14.43
C PRO A 400 -11.10 20.14 15.89
N LEU A 401 -11.97 20.74 16.71
CA LEU A 401 -11.68 20.98 18.12
C LEU A 401 -11.55 19.66 18.91
N ASP A 402 -12.38 18.67 18.61
CA ASP A 402 -12.28 17.31 19.20
C ASP A 402 -10.96 16.64 18.80
N LEU A 403 -10.51 16.82 17.55
CA LEU A 403 -9.19 16.33 17.12
C LEU A 403 -8.06 17.06 17.85
N ALA A 404 -8.15 18.37 18.03
CA ALA A 404 -7.18 19.10 18.84
C ALA A 404 -7.16 18.58 20.29
N HIS A 405 -8.32 18.35 20.91
CA HIS A 405 -8.40 17.79 22.25
C HIS A 405 -7.75 16.41 22.34
N ALA A 406 -8.08 15.50 21.41
CA ALA A 406 -7.53 14.16 21.37
C ALA A 406 -5.99 14.14 21.23
N LEU A 407 -5.40 15.16 20.60
CA LEU A 407 -3.95 15.29 20.40
C LEU A 407 -3.23 16.03 21.53
N PHE A 408 -3.86 17.04 22.15
CA PHE A 408 -3.23 17.91 23.15
C PHE A 408 -3.62 17.60 24.60
N GLY A 409 -4.74 16.91 24.85
CA GLY A 409 -5.34 16.76 26.18
C GLY A 409 -5.89 18.07 26.74
N ASP A 410 -6.15 18.13 28.05
CA ASP A 410 -6.82 19.27 28.71
C ASP A 410 -5.90 20.44 29.11
N GLY A 411 -4.62 20.41 28.74
CA GLY A 411 -3.62 21.39 29.18
C GLY A 411 -3.78 22.79 28.56
N ASN A 412 -2.97 23.75 29.03
CA ASN A 412 -3.02 25.16 28.61
C ASN A 412 -2.99 25.34 27.08
N LYS A 413 -2.17 24.56 26.36
CA LYS A 413 -2.10 24.64 24.89
C LYS A 413 -3.45 24.35 24.21
N PHE A 414 -4.23 23.40 24.73
CA PHE A 414 -5.56 23.13 24.21
C PHE A 414 -6.54 24.25 24.55
N GLN A 415 -6.45 24.84 25.74
CA GLN A 415 -7.29 25.99 26.11
C GLN A 415 -7.00 27.21 25.22
N THR A 416 -5.74 27.45 24.86
CA THR A 416 -5.35 28.45 23.86
C THR A 416 -6.01 28.14 22.51
N ILE A 417 -5.85 26.93 21.98
CA ILE A 417 -6.50 26.51 20.72
C ILE A 417 -8.02 26.76 20.74
N LYS A 418 -8.69 26.32 21.81
CA LYS A 418 -10.13 26.46 21.97
C LYS A 418 -10.56 27.93 21.98
N THR A 419 -9.82 28.79 22.67
CA THR A 419 -10.11 30.21 22.78
C THR A 419 -9.90 30.89 21.44
N ASP A 420 -8.74 30.68 20.80
CA ASP A 420 -8.37 31.34 19.55
C ASP A 420 -9.25 30.92 18.37
N MET A 421 -9.67 29.66 18.31
CA MET A 421 -10.63 29.20 17.30
C MET A 421 -12.01 29.87 17.44
N GLY A 422 -12.37 30.30 18.65
CA GLY A 422 -13.64 30.96 18.95
C GLY A 422 -13.60 32.48 18.83
N MET A 423 -12.42 33.08 18.65
CA MET A 423 -12.26 34.52 18.46
C MET A 423 -12.27 34.88 16.98
N ASP A 424 -12.75 36.09 16.69
CA ASP A 424 -12.48 36.76 15.42
C ASP A 424 -11.08 37.39 15.51
N ASN A 425 -10.05 36.56 15.32
CA ASN A 425 -8.65 36.95 15.46
C ASN A 425 -7.95 36.87 14.09
N PRO A 426 -7.43 37.98 13.56
CA PRO A 426 -6.73 38.00 12.28
C PRO A 426 -5.30 37.45 12.35
N ASN A 427 -4.78 37.16 13.55
CA ASN A 427 -3.41 36.69 13.75
C ASN A 427 -3.37 35.16 13.80
N PRO A 428 -2.68 34.50 12.84
CA PRO A 428 -2.44 33.06 12.90
C PRO A 428 -1.49 32.70 14.04
N GLU A 429 -1.78 31.61 14.75
CA GLU A 429 -0.92 31.13 15.84
C GLU A 429 -0.53 29.66 15.64
N ASP A 430 0.77 29.38 15.70
CA ASP A 430 1.34 28.03 15.61
C ASP A 430 1.57 27.43 17.01
N ILE A 431 0.84 26.34 17.32
CA ILE A 431 0.89 25.70 18.63
C ILE A 431 1.47 24.29 18.49
N GLN A 432 2.66 24.07 19.04
CA GLN A 432 3.39 22.80 18.93
C GLN A 432 2.77 21.71 19.82
N LEU A 433 2.60 20.50 19.28
CA LEU A 433 2.17 19.34 20.07
C LEU A 433 3.23 19.00 21.14
N PRO A 434 2.83 18.61 22.36
CA PRO A 434 3.78 18.12 23.37
C PRO A 434 4.54 16.88 22.91
N ASN A 435 3.85 15.95 22.25
CA ASN A 435 4.42 14.77 21.61
C ASN A 435 3.90 14.69 20.18
N LYS A 436 4.78 14.44 19.22
CA LYS A 436 4.35 14.24 17.83
C LYS A 436 3.49 12.99 17.72
N VAL A 437 2.42 13.07 16.95
CA VAL A 437 1.47 11.95 16.76
C VAL A 437 1.52 11.47 15.32
N GLY A 438 1.59 10.15 15.11
CA GLY A 438 1.61 9.58 13.77
C GLY A 438 0.34 9.92 13.00
N VAL A 439 0.43 10.17 11.70
CA VAL A 439 -0.72 10.33 10.80
C VAL A 439 -0.56 9.41 9.60
N TYR A 440 -1.62 8.66 9.30
CA TYR A 440 -1.64 7.63 8.27
C TYR A 440 -2.83 7.85 7.35
N LEU A 441 -2.58 8.22 6.10
CA LEU A 441 -3.58 8.34 5.03
C LEU A 441 -3.52 7.05 4.21
N THR A 442 -4.51 6.19 4.39
CA THR A 442 -4.54 4.83 3.87
C THR A 442 -5.73 4.62 2.93
N TYR A 443 -5.68 3.55 2.13
CA TYR A 443 -6.71 3.22 1.17
C TYR A 443 -7.11 1.75 1.33
N MET A 444 -8.14 1.48 2.13
CA MET A 444 -8.67 0.13 2.37
C MET A 444 -10.15 0.10 2.01
N THR A 445 -10.50 -0.69 0.99
CA THR A 445 -11.89 -0.85 0.51
C THR A 445 -12.58 -2.07 1.15
N CYS A 446 -11.84 -2.91 1.86
CA CYS A 446 -12.36 -4.03 2.65
C CYS A 446 -11.56 -4.21 3.95
N TRP A 447 -12.26 -4.31 5.08
CA TRP A 447 -11.67 -4.59 6.40
C TRP A 447 -12.71 -5.18 7.35
N LEU A 448 -12.25 -5.73 8.46
CA LEU A 448 -13.09 -6.17 9.59
C LEU A 448 -13.24 -5.01 10.58
N ASP A 449 -14.46 -4.63 10.93
CA ASP A 449 -14.69 -3.63 11.98
C ASP A 449 -14.54 -4.22 13.39
N GLU A 450 -14.71 -3.36 14.40
CA GLU A 450 -14.61 -3.72 15.82
C GLU A 450 -15.65 -4.75 16.28
N THR A 451 -16.76 -4.90 15.55
CA THR A 451 -17.81 -5.90 15.83
C THR A 451 -17.51 -7.27 15.22
N GLY A 452 -16.44 -7.37 14.42
CA GLY A 452 -16.13 -8.57 13.66
C GLY A 452 -16.93 -8.67 12.35
N THR A 453 -17.52 -7.58 11.88
CA THR A 453 -18.27 -7.52 10.62
C THR A 453 -17.37 -7.02 9.49
N LEU A 454 -17.45 -7.67 8.32
CA LEU A 454 -16.75 -7.18 7.13
C LEU A 454 -17.40 -5.91 6.60
N GLN A 455 -16.57 -4.89 6.42
CA GLN A 455 -16.94 -3.60 5.86
C GLN A 455 -16.40 -3.48 4.45
N PHE A 456 -17.21 -2.91 3.56
CA PHE A 456 -16.85 -2.66 2.17
C PHE A 456 -17.05 -1.19 1.82
N ARG A 457 -16.15 -0.62 1.02
CA ARG A 457 -16.28 0.74 0.48
C ARG A 457 -16.01 0.77 -1.02
N PRO A 458 -16.67 1.68 -1.76
CA PRO A 458 -16.40 1.86 -3.18
C PRO A 458 -14.93 2.22 -3.45
N ASP A 459 -14.42 1.81 -4.61
CA ASP A 459 -13.08 2.15 -5.08
C ASP A 459 -13.03 3.54 -5.72
N VAL A 460 -13.21 4.57 -4.90
CA VAL A 460 -13.40 5.97 -5.31
C VAL A 460 -12.27 6.55 -6.17
N TYR A 461 -11.06 5.98 -6.09
CA TYR A 461 -9.87 6.39 -6.85
C TYR A 461 -9.44 5.36 -7.91
N GLY A 462 -10.15 4.23 -8.07
CA GLY A 462 -9.79 3.19 -9.04
C GLY A 462 -8.54 2.38 -8.68
N LEU A 463 -8.09 2.41 -7.41
CA LEU A 463 -6.83 1.78 -6.99
C LEU A 463 -6.94 0.26 -6.83
N ASP A 464 -8.14 -0.28 -6.60
CA ASP A 464 -8.37 -1.73 -6.56
C ASP A 464 -8.15 -2.32 -7.96
N ILE A 465 -8.70 -1.68 -8.98
CA ILE A 465 -8.59 -2.12 -10.37
C ILE A 465 -7.12 -2.11 -10.82
N VAL A 466 -6.41 -1.00 -10.56
CA VAL A 466 -4.99 -0.87 -10.90
C VAL A 466 -4.17 -1.96 -10.23
N LEU A 467 -4.32 -2.16 -8.91
CA LEU A 467 -3.57 -3.19 -8.20
C LEU A 467 -3.87 -4.59 -8.72
N PHE A 468 -5.14 -4.91 -8.94
CA PHE A 468 -5.55 -6.22 -9.42
C PHE A 468 -4.98 -6.53 -10.82
N ALA A 469 -5.00 -5.56 -11.73
CA ALA A 469 -4.41 -5.71 -13.06
C ALA A 469 -2.90 -6.03 -12.97
N HIS A 470 -2.17 -5.34 -12.10
CA HIS A 470 -0.74 -5.61 -11.87
C HIS A 470 -0.47 -6.96 -11.24
N MET A 471 -1.31 -7.39 -10.28
CA MET A 471 -1.22 -8.73 -9.70
C MET A 471 -1.42 -9.81 -10.76
N ASN A 472 -2.34 -9.62 -11.71
CA ASN A 472 -2.58 -10.56 -12.80
C ASN A 472 -1.46 -10.57 -13.86
N LYS A 473 -0.86 -9.41 -14.17
CA LYS A 473 0.33 -9.36 -15.06
C LYS A 473 1.52 -10.12 -14.49
N TYR A 474 1.62 -10.21 -13.16
CA TYR A 474 2.64 -11.00 -12.47
C TYR A 474 2.55 -12.52 -12.76
N LEU A 475 1.49 -12.97 -13.47
CA LEU A 475 1.30 -14.33 -13.96
C LEU A 475 1.83 -14.55 -15.37
N THR A 476 1.97 -13.47 -16.14
CA THR A 476 2.35 -13.50 -17.57
C THR A 476 3.79 -13.06 -17.82
N ALA A 477 4.46 -12.50 -16.80
CA ALA A 477 5.86 -12.04 -16.81
C ALA A 477 6.74 -13.01 -16.00
#